data_AF-A0AB34TNB4-F1
#
_entry.id   AF-A0AB34TNB4-F1
#
_cell.length_a   1.000
_cell.length_b   1.000
_cell.length_c   1.000
_cell.angle_alpha   90.00
_cell.angle_beta   90.00
_cell.angle_gamma   90.00
#
_symmetry.space_group_name_H-M   'P 1'
#
loop_
_entity.id
_entity.type
_entity.pdbx_description
1 polymer ?
#
loop_
_entity_poly.entity_id
_entity_poly.type
_entity_poly.pdbx_seq_one_letter_code
_entity_poly.pdbx_strand_id
1 'polypeptide(L)'
;MVMLYLVVRTLLPLLAFVLAWWWLARLINARAARLPRVPLNLPAHSSSPRRKDRRIYARTLRRRPGLRTATRAATAPCSWHVAAAILSLLVLIATVLAIPDGARFQVMVGNLIGYPSALIEVRAPVAAQPVVLQAWRPALARLGRPTVMRYPIARTGGEHEAHAVVPVQVRQQPDRLQVAIALPVDTEMLRAELARLAGLPIEAIIVQQRDVAPWGESGWQPLPGP
;
A
#
# COMPACT_ATOMS: atom_id res chain seq x y z
N MET A 1 0.58 17.00 2.29
CA MET A 1 1.24 15.79 1.73
C MET A 1 2.10 15.06 2.75
N VAL A 2 3.03 15.72 3.43
CA VAL A 2 3.88 15.07 4.46
C VAL A 2 3.08 14.37 5.56
N MET A 3 2.10 15.06 6.16
CA MET A 3 1.25 14.45 7.20
C MET A 3 0.47 13.24 6.70
N LEU A 4 -0.13 13.31 5.49
CA LEU A 4 -0.86 12.18 4.89
C LEU A 4 0.07 10.97 4.72
N TYR A 5 1.27 11.18 4.21
CA TYR A 5 2.27 10.12 4.07
C TYR A 5 2.64 9.49 5.41
N LEU A 6 2.90 10.29 6.44
CA LEU A 6 3.25 9.78 7.77
C LEU A 6 2.09 8.98 8.38
N VAL A 7 0.86 9.44 8.21
CA VAL A 7 -0.36 8.74 8.64
C VAL A 7 -0.49 7.41 7.91
N VAL A 8 -0.38 7.38 6.58
CA VAL A 8 -0.46 6.14 5.80
C VAL A 8 0.68 5.19 6.16
N ARG A 9 1.91 5.72 6.29
CA ARG A 9 3.12 4.95 6.64
C ARG A 9 3.04 4.28 8.01
N THR A 10 2.27 4.84 8.94
CA THR A 10 2.14 4.32 10.31
C THR A 10 0.87 3.51 10.50
N LEU A 11 -0.28 4.02 10.04
CA LEU A 11 -1.57 3.37 10.24
C LEU A 11 -1.77 2.17 9.33
N LEU A 12 -1.32 2.21 8.07
CA LEU A 12 -1.57 1.10 7.14
C LEU A 12 -0.89 -0.20 7.62
N PRO A 13 0.41 -0.21 8.01
CA PRO A 13 1.03 -1.43 8.55
C PRO A 13 0.39 -1.89 9.86
N LEU A 14 -0.02 -0.95 10.72
CA LEU A 14 -0.69 -1.27 11.98
C LEU A 14 -2.05 -1.94 11.74
N LEU A 15 -2.84 -1.41 10.81
CA LEU A 15 -4.13 -2.00 10.42
C LEU A 15 -3.94 -3.37 9.80
N ALA A 16 -2.97 -3.54 8.90
CA ALA A 16 -2.65 -4.83 8.29
C ALA A 16 -2.25 -5.87 9.36
N PHE A 17 -1.44 -5.48 10.34
CA PHE A 17 -1.07 -6.31 11.48
C PHE A 17 -2.29 -6.71 12.32
N VAL A 18 -3.15 -5.75 12.70
CA VAL A 18 -4.35 -6.01 13.50
C VAL A 18 -5.32 -6.94 12.77
N LEU A 19 -5.53 -6.72 11.47
CA LEU A 19 -6.38 -7.56 10.63
C LEU A 19 -5.81 -8.98 10.52
N ALA A 20 -4.52 -9.13 10.26
CA ALA A 20 -3.86 -10.43 10.19
C ALA A 20 -3.97 -11.17 11.53
N TRP A 21 -3.69 -10.48 12.65
CA TRP A 21 -3.82 -11.05 13.98
C TRP A 21 -5.25 -11.50 14.29
N TRP A 22 -6.24 -10.65 13.98
CA TRP A 22 -7.65 -10.96 14.18
C TRP A 22 -8.10 -12.19 13.39
N TRP A 23 -7.70 -12.29 12.11
CA TRP A 23 -7.96 -13.46 11.27
C TRP A 23 -7.30 -14.72 11.83
N LEU A 24 -6.03 -14.65 12.21
CA LEU A 24 -5.29 -15.77 12.79
C LEU A 24 -5.87 -16.21 14.13
N ALA A 25 -6.29 -15.28 14.99
CA ALA A 25 -6.94 -15.59 16.25
C ALA A 25 -8.27 -16.34 16.02
N ARG A 26 -9.07 -15.92 15.02
CA ARG A 26 -10.29 -16.64 14.63
C ARG A 26 -9.97 -18.05 14.12
N LEU A 27 -8.94 -18.21 13.30
CA LEU A 27 -8.51 -19.51 12.80
C LEU A 27 -8.03 -20.44 13.93
N ILE A 28 -7.25 -19.91 14.87
CA ILE A 28 -6.80 -20.63 16.07
C ILE A 28 -8.00 -21.08 16.89
N ASN A 29 -8.95 -20.19 17.18
CA ASN A 29 -10.14 -20.52 17.95
C ASN A 29 -11.01 -21.56 17.24
N ALA A 30 -11.20 -21.43 15.93
CA ALA A 30 -11.94 -22.39 15.13
C ALA A 30 -11.27 -23.78 15.10
N ARG A 31 -9.94 -23.83 15.03
CA ARG A 31 -9.19 -25.10 15.11
C ARG A 31 -9.16 -25.66 16.53
N ALA A 32 -9.02 -24.82 17.54
CA ALA A 32 -9.02 -25.23 18.95
C ALA A 32 -10.38 -25.82 19.35
N ALA A 33 -11.49 -25.29 18.84
CA ALA A 33 -12.82 -25.84 19.05
C ALA A 33 -12.99 -27.27 18.50
N ARG A 34 -12.17 -27.68 17.51
CA ARG A 34 -12.18 -29.02 16.93
C ARG A 34 -11.26 -30.00 17.65
N LEU A 35 -10.45 -29.53 18.61
CA LEU A 35 -9.56 -30.41 19.37
C LEU A 35 -10.35 -31.31 20.32
N PRO A 36 -9.90 -32.56 20.53
CA PRO A 36 -10.55 -33.47 21.46
C PRO A 36 -10.52 -32.88 22.87
N ARG A 37 -11.66 -32.97 23.58
CA ARG A 37 -11.75 -32.47 24.95
C ARG A 37 -10.84 -33.30 25.87
N VAL A 38 -10.13 -32.63 26.76
CA VAL A 38 -9.15 -33.25 27.66
C VAL A 38 -9.83 -33.60 28.98
N PRO A 39 -9.64 -34.82 29.54
CA PRO A 39 -10.24 -35.17 30.82
C PRO A 39 -9.70 -34.28 31.96
N LEU A 40 -10.59 -33.82 32.84
CA LEU A 40 -10.22 -33.23 34.12
C LEU A 40 -9.83 -34.37 35.07
N ASN A 41 -8.53 -34.65 35.17
CA ASN A 41 -8.00 -35.61 36.12
C ASN A 41 -8.00 -35.01 37.54
N LEU A 42 -9.16 -35.04 38.19
CA LEU A 42 -9.25 -34.69 39.60
C LEU A 42 -8.70 -35.85 40.45
N PRO A 43 -7.67 -35.63 41.28
CA PRO A 43 -7.09 -36.68 42.10
C PRO A 43 -8.11 -37.22 43.10
N ALA A 44 -8.04 -38.51 43.44
CA ALA A 44 -9.00 -39.10 44.39
C ALA A 44 -8.99 -38.39 45.77
N HIS A 45 -7.86 -37.77 46.12
CA HIS A 45 -7.63 -37.08 47.38
C HIS A 45 -7.03 -35.70 47.13
N SER A 46 -7.41 -34.71 47.93
CA SER A 46 -6.82 -33.37 47.85
C SER A 46 -5.40 -33.37 48.45
N SER A 47 -4.44 -32.79 47.72
CA SER A 47 -3.07 -32.55 48.17
C SER A 47 -2.93 -31.32 49.08
N SER A 48 -4.02 -30.63 49.43
CA SER A 48 -3.94 -29.45 50.29
C SER A 48 -3.46 -29.83 51.71
N PRO A 49 -2.50 -29.09 52.28
CA PRO A 49 -2.04 -29.31 53.64
C PRO A 49 -3.11 -28.94 54.69
N ARG A 50 -4.10 -28.10 54.32
CA ARG A 50 -5.15 -27.64 55.23
C ARG A 50 -6.30 -28.66 55.33
N ARG A 51 -6.66 -29.05 56.55
CA ARG A 51 -7.76 -30.00 56.82
C ARG A 51 -9.13 -29.50 56.34
N LYS A 52 -9.38 -28.19 56.40
CA LYS A 52 -10.62 -27.55 55.93
C LYS A 52 -10.81 -27.77 54.42
N ASP A 53 -9.77 -27.56 53.63
CA ASP A 53 -9.81 -27.68 52.17
C ASP A 53 -10.04 -29.14 51.75
N ARG A 54 -9.41 -30.09 52.43
CA ARG A 54 -9.66 -31.53 52.20
C ARG A 54 -11.12 -31.92 52.45
N ARG A 55 -11.74 -31.38 53.52
CA ARG A 55 -13.17 -31.61 53.81
C ARG A 55 -14.08 -31.00 52.76
N ILE A 56 -13.79 -29.78 52.31
CA ILE A 56 -14.56 -29.09 51.26
C ILE A 56 -14.44 -29.88 49.95
N TYR A 57 -13.23 -30.27 49.57
CA TYR A 57 -12.97 -31.08 48.37
C TYR A 57 -13.77 -32.38 48.38
N ALA A 58 -13.71 -33.14 49.47
CA ALA A 58 -14.46 -34.40 49.60
C ALA A 58 -15.97 -34.20 49.54
N ARG A 59 -16.50 -33.13 50.16
CA ARG A 59 -17.93 -32.77 50.08
C ARG A 59 -18.35 -32.40 48.65
N THR A 60 -17.55 -31.62 47.95
CA THR A 60 -17.82 -31.23 46.56
C THR A 60 -17.82 -32.43 45.62
N LEU A 61 -16.86 -33.35 45.79
CA LEU A 61 -16.76 -34.56 44.97
C LEU A 61 -17.92 -35.53 45.23
N ARG A 62 -18.39 -35.64 46.48
CA ARG A 62 -19.60 -36.42 46.83
C ARG A 62 -20.87 -35.84 46.22
N ARG A 63 -21.00 -34.51 46.18
CA ARG A 63 -22.18 -33.84 45.61
C ARG A 63 -22.21 -33.88 44.08
N ARG A 64 -21.06 -33.98 43.42
CA ARG A 64 -20.95 -34.02 41.96
C ARG A 64 -19.94 -35.08 41.50
N PRO A 65 -20.34 -36.36 41.51
CA PRO A 65 -19.43 -37.46 41.15
C PRO A 65 -18.94 -37.37 39.70
N GLY A 66 -19.73 -36.80 38.79
CA GLY A 66 -19.36 -36.56 37.39
C GLY A 66 -18.24 -35.54 37.18
N LEU A 67 -17.81 -34.80 38.21
CA LEU A 67 -16.61 -33.96 38.12
C LEU A 67 -15.33 -34.78 37.90
N ARG A 68 -15.36 -36.07 38.25
CA ARG A 68 -14.24 -37.01 38.02
C ARG A 68 -14.05 -37.39 36.54
N THR A 69 -15.13 -37.31 35.76
CA THR A 69 -15.15 -37.65 34.33
C THR A 69 -15.42 -36.43 33.45
N ALA A 70 -15.49 -35.24 34.06
CA ALA A 70 -15.69 -33.99 33.34
C ALA A 70 -14.54 -33.77 32.35
N THR A 71 -14.83 -33.16 31.23
CA THR A 71 -13.83 -32.82 30.21
C THR A 71 -13.72 -31.30 30.08
N ARG A 72 -12.49 -30.81 29.89
CA ARG A 72 -12.19 -29.41 29.61
C ARG A 72 -12.01 -29.23 28.11
N ALA A 73 -12.43 -28.08 27.58
CA ALA A 73 -12.02 -27.67 26.24
C ALA A 73 -10.49 -27.66 26.15
N ALA A 74 -9.93 -28.30 25.11
CA ALA A 74 -8.50 -28.27 24.88
C ALA A 74 -8.06 -26.81 24.65
N THR A 75 -6.97 -26.42 25.29
CA THR A 75 -6.35 -25.12 25.04
C THR A 75 -5.52 -25.23 23.78
N ALA A 76 -5.52 -24.19 22.94
CA ALA A 76 -4.65 -24.16 21.77
C ALA A 76 -3.18 -24.31 22.21
N PRO A 77 -2.37 -25.11 21.48
CA PRO A 77 -0.96 -25.23 21.81
C PRO A 77 -0.25 -23.89 21.64
N CYS A 78 0.72 -23.61 22.52
CA CYS A 78 1.48 -22.35 22.51
C CYS A 78 2.16 -22.09 21.15
N SER A 79 2.60 -23.16 20.46
CA SER A 79 3.20 -23.08 19.13
C SER A 79 2.29 -22.42 18.08
N TRP A 80 0.97 -22.54 18.19
CA TRP A 80 0.04 -21.87 17.27
C TRP A 80 0.03 -20.35 17.48
N HIS A 81 0.08 -19.90 18.74
CA HIS A 81 0.17 -18.48 19.06
C HIS A 81 1.52 -17.89 18.62
N VAL A 82 2.62 -18.64 18.79
CA VAL A 82 3.95 -18.24 18.30
C VAL A 82 3.96 -18.14 16.78
N ALA A 83 3.45 -19.14 16.06
CA ALA A 83 3.35 -19.11 14.61
C ALA A 83 2.50 -17.93 14.10
N ALA A 84 1.37 -17.65 14.76
CA ALA A 84 0.54 -16.50 14.43
C ALA A 84 1.27 -15.17 14.67
N ALA A 85 2.01 -15.03 15.78
CA ALA A 85 2.80 -13.84 16.04
C ALA A 85 3.88 -13.61 14.98
N ILE A 86 4.60 -14.66 14.58
CA ILE A 86 5.60 -14.59 13.50
C ILE A 86 4.93 -14.16 12.20
N LEU A 87 3.78 -14.77 11.84
CA LEU A 87 3.11 -14.46 10.58
C LEU A 87 2.55 -13.04 10.55
N SER A 88 1.96 -12.55 11.65
CA SER A 88 1.54 -11.16 11.78
C SER A 88 2.72 -10.19 11.68
N LEU A 89 3.87 -10.53 12.28
CA LEU A 89 5.08 -9.71 12.17
C LEU A 89 5.62 -9.68 10.73
N LEU A 90 5.59 -10.81 10.01
CA LEU A 90 5.96 -10.85 8.60
C LEU A 90 5.04 -9.98 7.75
N VAL A 91 3.73 -10.00 8.00
CA VAL A 91 2.78 -9.10 7.33
C VAL A 91 3.10 -7.64 7.62
N LEU A 92 3.40 -7.30 8.88
CA LEU A 92 3.81 -5.94 9.26
C LEU A 92 5.06 -5.50 8.49
N ILE A 93 6.12 -6.31 8.50
CA ILE A 93 7.38 -6.02 7.80
C ILE A 93 7.13 -5.88 6.30
N ALA A 94 6.43 -6.83 5.69
CA ALA A 94 6.10 -6.80 4.26
C ALA A 94 5.31 -5.53 3.89
N THR A 95 4.35 -5.13 4.71
CA THR A 95 3.57 -3.90 4.47
C THR A 95 4.45 -2.67 4.55
N VAL A 96 5.35 -2.58 5.55
CA VAL A 96 6.30 -1.45 5.65
C VAL A 96 7.22 -1.38 4.44
N LEU A 97 7.71 -2.53 3.95
CA LEU A 97 8.60 -2.60 2.79
C LEU A 97 7.89 -2.26 1.47
N ALA A 98 6.58 -2.53 1.37
CA ALA A 98 5.80 -2.24 0.17
C ALA A 98 5.42 -0.75 0.04
N ILE A 99 5.49 0.02 1.13
CA ILE A 99 5.14 1.43 1.13
C ILE A 99 6.21 2.22 0.35
N PRO A 100 5.84 2.99 -0.68
CA PRO A 100 6.79 3.79 -1.42
C PRO A 100 7.44 4.86 -0.53
N ASP A 101 8.63 5.32 -0.92
CA ASP A 101 9.23 6.51 -0.30
C ASP A 101 8.29 7.74 -0.42
N GLY A 102 8.52 8.77 0.39
CA GLY A 102 7.62 9.92 0.46
C GLY A 102 7.40 10.63 -0.88
N ALA A 103 8.46 10.75 -1.70
CA ALA A 103 8.36 11.42 -2.99
C ALA A 103 7.60 10.57 -4.01
N ARG A 104 7.84 9.26 -4.07
CA ARG A 104 7.07 8.31 -4.88
C ARG A 104 5.61 8.23 -4.43
N PHE A 105 5.34 8.30 -3.12
CA PHE A 105 3.98 8.40 -2.60
C PHE A 105 3.28 9.68 -3.10
N GLN A 106 3.98 10.82 -3.11
CA GLN A 106 3.43 12.06 -3.67
C GLN A 106 3.13 11.95 -5.17
N VAL A 107 4.02 11.33 -5.95
CA VAL A 107 3.77 11.05 -7.38
C VAL A 107 2.57 10.12 -7.55
N MET A 108 2.48 9.07 -6.72
CA MET A 108 1.36 8.13 -6.72
C MET A 108 0.01 8.81 -6.44
N VAL A 109 -0.05 9.63 -5.39
CA VAL A 109 -1.26 10.39 -5.04
C VAL A 109 -1.61 11.40 -6.12
N GLY A 110 -0.62 12.10 -6.69
CA GLY A 110 -0.82 12.99 -7.81
C GLY A 110 -1.37 12.27 -9.05
N ASN A 111 -0.85 11.09 -9.37
CA ASN A 111 -1.36 10.29 -10.49
C ASN A 111 -2.81 9.84 -10.29
N LEU A 112 -3.24 9.66 -9.04
CA LEU A 112 -4.59 9.24 -8.66
C LEU A 112 -5.60 10.40 -8.62
N ILE A 113 -5.26 11.50 -7.95
CA ILE A 113 -6.17 12.64 -7.70
C ILE A 113 -6.13 13.66 -8.84
N GLY A 114 -4.99 13.73 -9.53
CA GLY A 114 -4.71 14.70 -10.57
C GLY A 114 -3.70 15.75 -10.14
N TYR A 115 -3.07 16.36 -11.14
CA TYR A 115 -2.17 17.51 -10.97
C TYR A 115 -2.29 18.46 -12.16
N PRO A 116 -2.02 19.77 -11.95
CA PRO A 116 -2.01 20.74 -13.02
C PRO A 116 -0.92 20.38 -14.04
N SER A 117 -1.30 20.37 -15.31
CA SER A 117 -0.41 19.99 -16.40
C SER A 117 -0.68 20.80 -17.66
N ALA A 118 0.39 21.05 -18.41
CA ALA A 118 0.30 21.49 -19.79
C ALA A 118 -0.01 20.27 -20.66
N LEU A 119 -1.24 20.22 -21.18
CA LEU A 119 -1.72 19.22 -22.11
C LEU A 119 -1.45 19.67 -23.54
N ILE A 120 -0.64 18.91 -24.25
CA ILE A 120 -0.31 19.13 -25.65
C ILE A 120 -1.10 18.12 -26.47
N GLU A 121 -1.87 18.61 -27.44
CA GLU A 121 -2.64 17.79 -28.36
C GLU A 121 -2.17 18.04 -29.79
N VAL A 122 -1.95 16.96 -30.54
CA VAL A 122 -1.71 16.99 -31.98
C VAL A 122 -2.62 16.01 -32.67
N ARG A 123 -3.26 16.46 -33.75
CA ARG A 123 -4.04 15.60 -34.63
C ARG A 123 -3.08 14.84 -35.56
N ALA A 124 -3.05 13.52 -35.41
CA ALA A 124 -2.23 12.64 -36.21
C ALA A 124 -2.88 11.26 -36.28
N PRO A 125 -2.93 10.62 -37.46
CA PRO A 125 -3.39 9.24 -37.58
C PRO A 125 -2.56 8.30 -36.70
N VAL A 126 -3.17 7.26 -36.12
CA VAL A 126 -2.48 6.30 -35.22
C VAL A 126 -1.15 5.81 -35.78
N ALA A 127 -1.06 5.54 -37.08
CA ALA A 127 0.16 5.07 -37.73
C ALA A 127 1.33 6.08 -37.69
N ALA A 128 1.04 7.38 -37.66
CA ALA A 128 2.04 8.45 -37.61
C ALA A 128 2.41 8.86 -36.17
N GLN A 129 1.57 8.54 -35.17
CA GLN A 129 1.79 8.94 -33.78
C GLN A 129 3.12 8.44 -33.18
N PRO A 130 3.58 7.20 -33.43
CA PRO A 130 4.88 6.75 -32.93
C PRO A 130 6.04 7.58 -33.47
N VAL A 131 5.97 8.00 -34.74
CA VAL A 131 7.01 8.81 -35.39
C VAL A 131 7.07 10.20 -34.77
N VAL A 132 5.92 10.84 -34.59
CA VAL A 132 5.81 12.15 -33.91
C VAL A 132 6.32 12.05 -32.48
N LEU A 133 5.91 11.01 -31.74
CA LEU A 133 6.34 10.80 -30.36
C LEU A 133 7.86 10.58 -30.27
N GLN A 134 8.44 9.84 -31.21
CA GLN A 134 9.88 9.61 -31.28
C GLN A 134 10.65 10.91 -31.55
N ALA A 135 10.15 11.76 -32.46
CA ALA A 135 10.72 13.08 -32.73
C ALA A 135 10.67 14.02 -31.52
N TRP A 136 9.59 13.95 -30.73
CA TRP A 136 9.39 14.76 -29.53
C TRP A 136 10.14 14.26 -28.30
N ARG A 137 10.48 12.96 -28.24
CA ARG A 137 11.16 12.32 -27.11
C ARG A 137 12.35 13.10 -26.53
N PRO A 138 13.31 13.65 -27.31
CA PRO A 138 14.43 14.40 -26.75
C PRO A 138 14.04 15.65 -25.98
N ALA A 139 12.99 16.36 -26.40
CA ALA A 139 12.45 17.50 -25.67
C ALA A 139 11.66 17.05 -24.44
N LEU A 140 10.76 16.07 -24.62
CA LEU A 140 9.87 15.61 -23.55
C LEU A 140 10.60 14.89 -22.41
N ALA A 141 11.67 14.15 -22.69
CA ALA A 141 12.42 13.42 -21.66
C ALA A 141 13.01 14.32 -20.56
N ARG A 142 13.22 15.60 -20.84
CA ARG A 142 13.76 16.59 -19.90
C ARG A 142 12.69 17.33 -19.10
N LEU A 143 11.41 17.14 -19.46
CA LEU A 143 10.28 17.87 -18.87
C LEU A 143 9.58 17.10 -17.75
N GLY A 144 10.20 16.03 -17.25
CA GLY A 144 9.76 15.38 -16.01
C GLY A 144 9.88 16.34 -14.83
N ARG A 145 8.83 16.49 -14.04
CA ARG A 145 8.85 17.41 -12.89
C ARG A 145 9.53 16.72 -11.70
N PRO A 146 10.68 17.23 -11.22
CA PRO A 146 11.28 16.72 -9.99
C PRO A 146 10.37 17.03 -8.81
N THR A 147 10.21 16.05 -7.92
CA THR A 147 9.43 16.14 -6.69
C THR A 147 10.30 15.71 -5.54
N VAL A 148 10.35 16.56 -4.51
CA VAL A 148 11.14 16.32 -3.32
C VAL A 148 10.23 16.37 -2.12
N MET A 149 10.43 15.44 -1.20
CA MET A 149 9.66 15.38 0.04
C MET A 149 10.58 15.13 1.22
N ARG A 150 10.59 16.10 2.14
CA ARG A 150 11.32 16.03 3.41
C ARG A 150 10.40 15.55 4.52
N TYR A 151 10.87 14.62 5.33
CA TYR A 151 10.14 14.13 6.48
C TYR A 151 11.07 13.64 7.60
N PRO A 152 10.67 13.76 8.88
CA PRO A 152 11.53 13.39 9.99
C PRO A 152 11.72 11.87 10.08
N ILE A 153 12.94 11.45 10.45
CA ILE A 153 13.27 10.07 10.81
C ILE A 153 13.12 9.93 12.32
N ALA A 154 12.04 9.28 12.76
CA ALA A 154 11.71 9.12 14.18
C ALA A 154 12.83 8.46 15.01
N ARG A 155 13.71 7.66 14.40
CA ARG A 155 14.75 6.88 15.10
C ARG A 155 16.06 7.67 15.34
N THR A 156 16.38 8.65 14.50
CA THR A 156 17.67 9.37 14.53
C THR A 156 17.52 10.87 14.74
N GLY A 157 16.29 11.41 14.75
CA GLY A 157 16.04 12.85 14.91
C GLY A 157 16.45 13.70 13.71
N GLY A 158 16.98 13.08 12.64
CA GLY A 158 17.33 13.76 11.40
C GLY A 158 16.17 13.85 10.41
N GLU A 159 16.34 14.67 9.38
CA GLU A 159 15.41 14.73 8.25
C GLU A 159 15.85 13.77 7.14
N HIS A 160 14.89 13.06 6.54
CA HIS A 160 15.09 12.32 5.30
C HIS A 160 14.54 13.11 4.13
N GLU A 161 15.33 13.23 3.07
CA GLU A 161 14.93 13.85 1.82
C GLU A 161 14.75 12.76 0.76
N ALA A 162 13.51 12.54 0.34
CA ALA A 162 13.17 11.62 -0.74
C ALA A 162 13.01 12.39 -2.05
N HIS A 163 13.45 11.78 -3.15
CA HIS A 163 13.39 12.35 -4.49
C HIS A 163 12.63 11.41 -5.43
N ALA A 164 11.75 11.97 -6.25
CA ALA A 164 11.06 11.29 -7.33
C ALA A 164 10.85 12.24 -8.51
N VAL A 165 10.43 11.70 -9.65
CA VAL A 165 10.11 12.49 -10.84
C VAL A 165 8.69 12.14 -11.26
N VAL A 166 7.85 13.15 -11.49
CA VAL A 166 6.57 12.97 -12.17
C VAL A 166 6.91 12.85 -13.67
N PRO A 167 6.71 11.68 -14.29
CA PRO A 167 7.05 11.50 -15.70
C PRO A 167 6.09 12.30 -16.57
N VAL A 168 6.54 12.66 -17.77
CA VAL A 168 5.66 13.11 -18.83
C VAL A 168 4.71 11.97 -19.18
N GLN A 169 3.42 12.24 -19.27
CA GLN A 169 2.40 11.23 -19.59
C GLN A 169 2.00 11.37 -21.05
N VAL A 170 1.78 10.25 -21.72
CA VAL A 170 1.41 10.17 -23.14
C VAL A 170 0.12 9.38 -23.25
N ARG A 171 -0.81 9.87 -24.06
CA ARG A 171 -2.05 9.19 -24.39
C ARG A 171 -2.24 9.19 -25.90
N GLN A 172 -2.25 8.00 -26.47
CA GLN A 172 -2.54 7.77 -27.87
C GLN A 172 -4.05 7.52 -28.04
N GLN A 173 -4.68 8.24 -28.94
CA GLN A 173 -6.09 8.08 -29.32
C GLN A 173 -6.20 7.86 -30.83
N PRO A 174 -7.35 7.41 -31.36
CA PRO A 174 -7.47 7.08 -32.80
C PRO A 174 -7.07 8.20 -33.77
N ASP A 175 -7.26 9.47 -33.42
CA ASP A 175 -7.00 10.61 -34.31
C ASP A 175 -6.16 11.72 -33.65
N ARG A 176 -5.68 11.48 -32.42
CA ARG A 176 -4.88 12.48 -31.70
C ARG A 176 -3.86 11.84 -30.78
N LEU A 177 -2.70 12.48 -30.70
CA LEU A 177 -1.67 12.23 -29.70
C LEU A 177 -1.78 13.31 -28.64
N GLN A 178 -1.83 12.90 -27.38
CA GLN A 178 -1.87 13.82 -26.24
C GLN A 178 -0.69 13.59 -25.31
N VAL A 179 -0.10 14.66 -24.81
CA VAL A 179 1.05 14.63 -23.91
C VAL A 179 0.79 15.57 -22.75
N ALA A 180 0.86 15.08 -21.52
CA ALA A 180 0.68 15.88 -20.31
C ALA A 180 2.01 16.09 -19.59
N ILE A 181 2.36 17.35 -19.34
CA ILE A 181 3.60 17.78 -18.70
C ILE A 181 3.26 18.46 -17.37
N ALA A 182 3.75 17.89 -16.27
CA ALA A 182 3.48 18.39 -14.92
C ALA A 182 4.33 19.62 -14.52
N LEU A 183 5.32 19.98 -15.33
CA LEU A 183 6.19 21.13 -15.12
C LEU A 183 5.57 22.38 -15.74
N PRO A 184 5.55 23.54 -15.06
CA PRO A 184 5.20 24.80 -15.69
C PRO A 184 6.23 25.11 -16.78
N VAL A 185 5.75 25.23 -18.02
CA VAL A 185 6.56 25.44 -19.22
C VAL A 185 5.99 26.63 -19.99
N ASP A 186 6.88 27.38 -20.65
CA ASP A 186 6.47 28.38 -21.62
C ASP A 186 5.79 27.67 -22.80
N THR A 187 4.49 27.89 -22.94
CA THR A 187 3.65 27.17 -23.90
C THR A 187 4.02 27.51 -25.33
N GLU A 188 4.42 28.75 -25.63
CA GLU A 188 4.77 29.19 -26.98
C GLU A 188 6.15 28.65 -27.39
N MET A 189 7.12 28.75 -26.48
CA MET A 189 8.46 28.20 -26.74
C MET A 189 8.41 26.68 -26.94
N LEU A 190 7.65 25.97 -26.10
CA LEU A 190 7.50 24.53 -26.22
C LEU A 190 6.78 24.14 -27.52
N ARG A 191 5.74 24.88 -27.90
CA ARG A 191 5.00 24.65 -29.14
C ARG A 191 5.91 24.82 -30.36
N ALA A 192 6.72 25.88 -30.41
CA ALA A 192 7.68 26.11 -31.49
C ALA A 192 8.73 24.99 -31.58
N GLU A 193 9.25 24.53 -30.44
CA GLU A 193 10.23 23.46 -30.38
C GLU A 193 9.66 22.12 -30.86
N LEU A 194 8.46 21.76 -30.42
CA LEU A 194 7.79 20.52 -30.84
C LEU A 194 7.40 20.54 -32.32
N ALA A 195 6.98 21.69 -32.84
CA ALA A 195 6.72 21.88 -34.27
C ALA A 195 7.99 21.66 -35.10
N ARG A 196 9.11 22.26 -34.67
CA ARG A 196 10.42 22.09 -35.30
C ARG A 196 10.89 20.64 -35.32
N LEU A 197 10.77 19.94 -34.20
CA LEU A 197 11.24 18.55 -34.07
C LEU A 197 10.47 17.56 -34.93
N ALA A 198 9.15 17.71 -35.04
CA ALA A 198 8.29 16.80 -35.81
C ALA A 198 8.04 17.27 -37.26
N GLY A 199 8.54 18.45 -37.66
CA GLY A 199 8.23 19.04 -38.96
C GLY A 199 6.74 19.36 -39.15
N LEU A 200 6.04 19.67 -38.07
CA LEU A 200 4.60 19.95 -38.07
C LEU A 200 4.34 21.47 -38.06
N PRO A 201 3.22 21.93 -38.65
CA PRO A 201 2.80 23.32 -38.50
C PRO A 201 2.48 23.61 -37.02
N ILE A 202 2.87 24.79 -36.56
CA ILE A 202 2.68 25.22 -35.16
C ILE A 202 1.18 25.18 -34.80
N GLU A 203 0.31 25.53 -35.76
CA GLU A 203 -1.14 25.55 -35.63
C GLU A 203 -1.76 24.18 -35.34
N ALA A 204 -1.10 23.09 -35.77
CA ALA A 204 -1.58 21.72 -35.52
C ALA A 204 -1.34 21.26 -34.07
N ILE A 205 -0.49 21.97 -33.33
CA ILE A 205 -0.19 21.71 -31.91
C ILE A 205 -1.07 22.60 -31.06
N ILE A 206 -1.93 22.02 -30.25
CA ILE A 206 -2.79 22.74 -29.30
C ILE A 206 -2.23 22.52 -27.90
N VAL A 207 -2.01 23.60 -27.14
CA VAL A 207 -1.55 23.53 -25.75
C VAL A 207 -2.62 24.09 -24.83
N GLN A 208 -3.01 23.32 -23.81
CA GLN A 208 -4.02 23.71 -22.83
C GLN A 208 -3.53 23.44 -21.42
N GLN A 209 -3.94 24.27 -20.47
CA GLN A 209 -3.73 24.00 -19.05
C GLN A 209 -4.92 23.20 -18.52
N ARG A 210 -4.66 22.01 -17.99
CA ARG A 210 -5.70 21.13 -17.45
C ARG A 210 -5.12 20.24 -16.35
N ASP A 211 -5.94 19.96 -15.35
CA ASP A 211 -5.63 18.92 -14.37
C ASP A 211 -5.76 17.54 -15.01
N VAL A 212 -4.70 16.75 -14.95
CA VAL A 212 -4.66 15.38 -15.49
C VAL A 212 -4.44 14.40 -14.35
N ALA A 213 -5.30 13.39 -14.28
CA ALA A 213 -5.20 12.26 -13.35
C ALA A 213 -4.92 10.96 -14.12
N PRO A 214 -3.64 10.62 -14.39
CA PRO A 214 -3.26 9.48 -15.22
C PRO A 214 -3.86 8.13 -14.82
N TRP A 215 -4.12 7.90 -13.53
CA TRP A 215 -4.74 6.65 -13.05
C TRP A 215 -6.26 6.71 -13.00
N GLY A 216 -6.84 7.92 -13.00
CA GLY A 216 -8.29 8.12 -13.08
C GLY A 216 -8.80 8.19 -14.51
N GLU A 217 -7.94 8.54 -15.47
CA GLU A 217 -8.26 8.64 -16.90
C GLU A 217 -7.65 7.48 -17.69
N SER A 218 -8.40 6.89 -18.62
CA SER A 218 -7.90 5.79 -19.44
C SER A 218 -6.89 6.25 -20.49
N GLY A 219 -5.95 5.36 -20.82
CA GLY A 219 -5.02 5.51 -21.96
C GLY A 219 -3.76 6.32 -21.68
N TRP A 220 -3.58 6.85 -20.47
CA TRP A 220 -2.32 7.50 -20.08
C TRP A 220 -1.24 6.48 -19.78
N GLN A 221 -0.04 6.71 -20.33
CA GLN A 221 1.15 5.92 -20.06
C GLN A 221 2.34 6.85 -19.82
N PRO A 222 3.23 6.53 -18.88
CA PRO A 222 4.43 7.31 -18.68
C PRO A 222 5.30 7.20 -19.94
N LEU A 223 5.84 8.33 -20.41
CA LEU A 223 6.85 8.34 -21.46
C LEU A 223 8.01 7.46 -20.97
N PRO A 224 8.37 6.38 -21.69
CA PRO A 224 9.48 5.53 -21.30
C PRO A 224 10.72 6.42 -21.20
N GLY A 225 11.42 6.28 -20.07
CA GLY A 225 12.69 6.97 -19.84
C GLY A 225 13.71 6.68 -20.94
N PRO A 226 14.82 7.44 -20.98
CA PRO A 226 15.97 7.01 -21.76
C PRO A 226 16.37 5.56 -21.41
#